data_AF-A0A7C5CUJ1-F1
#
_entry.id   AF-A0A7C5CUJ1-F1
#
_cell.length_a   1.000
_cell.length_b   1.000
_cell.length_c   1.000
_cell.angle_alpha   90.00
_cell.angle_beta   90.00
_cell.angle_gamma   90.00
#
_symmetry.space_group_name_H-M   'P 1'
#
loop_
_entity.id
_entity.type
_entity.pdbx_description
1 polymer ?
#
loop_
_entity_poly.entity_id
_entity_poly.type
_entity_poly.pdbx_seq_one_letter_code
_entity_poly.pdbx_strand_id
1 'polypeptide(L)'
;DELQQASYILNDLLVGKDLRQARHLLLAAIDKDRQAMNDKVLSAMLLGEQAVISPNRQQEEACLIAGESNLMAYDDLSDIGQLRQLFVAFNQKRDVLSLLDKCTEADGVTIFIGRESGYAAFDECSVITAPYGVDEQAIGVIGVIGPKRMRYDQVIPTVDITAKLLSAALKK
;
A
#
# COMPACT_ATOMS: atom_id res chain seq x y z
N ASP A 1 25.92 -20.49 -13.56
CA ASP A 1 24.59 -21.10 -13.66
C ASP A 1 23.46 -20.07 -13.69
N GLU A 2 23.35 -19.14 -12.74
CA GLU A 2 22.28 -18.11 -12.74
C GLU A 2 22.25 -17.20 -13.98
N LEU A 3 23.42 -16.78 -14.50
CA LEU A 3 23.50 -15.97 -15.72
C LEU A 3 23.07 -16.71 -16.99
N GLN A 4 23.25 -18.03 -17.04
CA GLN A 4 22.79 -18.84 -18.17
C GLN A 4 21.27 -19.03 -18.12
N GLN A 5 20.70 -19.25 -16.93
CA GLN A 5 19.25 -19.30 -16.74
C GLN A 5 18.58 -17.97 -17.11
N ALA A 6 19.12 -16.85 -16.64
CA ALA A 6 18.62 -15.52 -16.99
C ALA A 6 18.68 -15.28 -18.51
N SER A 7 19.79 -15.67 -19.15
CA SER A 7 19.94 -15.57 -20.61
C SER A 7 18.97 -16.50 -21.37
N TYR A 8 18.66 -17.68 -20.83
CA TYR A 8 17.72 -18.63 -21.44
C TYR A 8 16.29 -18.11 -21.38
N ILE A 9 15.88 -17.57 -20.23
CA ILE A 9 14.55 -16.96 -20.01
C ILE A 9 14.38 -15.72 -20.90
N LEU A 10 15.39 -14.85 -20.97
CA LEU A 10 15.37 -13.68 -21.84
C LEU A 10 15.29 -14.05 -23.32
N ASN A 11 16.06 -15.06 -23.76
CA ASN A 11 15.98 -15.53 -25.13
C ASN A 11 14.60 -16.14 -25.45
N ASP A 12 14.03 -16.95 -24.56
CA ASP A 12 12.71 -17.56 -24.77
C ASP A 12 11.59 -16.51 -24.86
N LEU A 13 11.66 -15.45 -24.04
CA LEU A 13 10.67 -14.36 -24.04
C LEU A 13 10.80 -13.38 -25.21
N LEU A 14 11.99 -13.23 -25.78
CA LEU A 14 12.33 -12.13 -26.70
C LEU A 14 12.70 -12.57 -28.12
N VAL A 15 12.89 -13.87 -28.38
CA VAL A 15 13.18 -14.38 -29.73
C VAL A 15 12.00 -14.11 -30.67
N GLY A 16 12.32 -13.50 -31.82
CA GLY A 16 11.35 -13.21 -32.89
C GLY A 16 10.51 -11.95 -32.70
N LYS A 17 10.79 -11.12 -31.68
CA LYS A 17 10.07 -9.87 -31.43
C LYS A 17 10.87 -8.65 -31.84
N ASP A 18 10.20 -7.62 -32.33
CA ASP A 18 10.86 -6.35 -32.60
C ASP A 18 11.22 -5.64 -31.28
N LEU A 19 12.20 -4.72 -31.33
CA LEU A 19 12.72 -4.03 -30.14
C LEU A 19 11.63 -3.28 -29.35
N ARG A 20 10.60 -2.75 -30.02
CA ARG A 20 9.46 -2.08 -29.37
C ARG A 20 8.53 -3.08 -28.68
N GLN A 21 8.30 -4.24 -29.29
CA GLN A 21 7.53 -5.34 -28.70
C GLN A 21 8.24 -5.95 -27.49
N ALA A 22 9.56 -6.15 -27.60
CA ALA A 22 10.42 -6.61 -26.50
C ALA A 22 10.34 -5.65 -25.29
N ARG A 23 10.44 -4.34 -25.54
CA ARG A 23 10.31 -3.31 -24.49
C ARG A 23 8.94 -3.35 -23.81
N HIS A 24 7.87 -3.50 -24.58
CA HIS A 24 6.52 -3.52 -24.03
C HIS A 24 6.28 -4.75 -23.14
N LEU A 25 6.76 -5.93 -23.57
CA LEU A 25 6.64 -7.16 -22.79
C LEU A 25 7.49 -7.15 -21.52
N LEU A 26 8.70 -6.59 -21.58
CA LEU A 26 9.54 -6.42 -20.39
C LEU A 26 8.88 -5.50 -19.36
N LEU A 27 8.32 -4.36 -19.80
CA LEU A 27 7.62 -3.46 -18.89
C LEU A 27 6.37 -4.11 -18.27
N ALA A 28 5.60 -4.85 -19.06
CA ALA A 28 4.44 -5.59 -18.56
C ALA A 28 4.84 -6.72 -17.58
N ALA A 29 5.94 -7.41 -17.84
CA ALA A 29 6.47 -8.44 -16.94
C ALA A 29 6.94 -7.85 -15.60
N ILE A 30 7.64 -6.71 -15.64
CA ILE A 30 8.09 -6.00 -14.43
C ILE A 30 6.88 -5.54 -13.59
N ASP A 31 5.84 -5.00 -14.22
CA ASP A 31 4.65 -4.54 -13.50
C ASP A 31 3.88 -5.73 -12.88
N LYS A 32 3.79 -6.85 -13.61
CA LYS A 32 3.19 -8.10 -13.11
C LYS A 32 3.98 -8.70 -11.94
N ASP A 33 5.31 -8.70 -12.01
CA ASP A 33 6.15 -9.19 -10.92
C ASP A 33 6.06 -8.29 -9.68
N ARG A 34 5.98 -6.96 -9.86
CA ARG A 34 5.72 -6.02 -8.75
C ARG A 34 4.38 -6.29 -8.09
N GLN A 35 3.33 -6.51 -8.87
CA GLN A 35 2.00 -6.86 -8.34
C GLN A 35 2.04 -8.17 -7.55
N ALA A 36 2.62 -9.22 -8.12
CA ALA A 36 2.75 -10.52 -7.45
C ALA A 36 3.59 -10.44 -6.16
N MET A 37 4.59 -9.57 -6.12
CA MET A 37 5.40 -9.34 -4.92
C MET A 37 4.62 -8.57 -3.85
N ASN A 38 3.83 -7.56 -4.24
CA ASN A 38 2.93 -6.85 -3.32
C ASN A 38 1.89 -7.80 -2.70
N ASP A 39 1.27 -8.67 -3.51
CA ASP A 39 0.29 -9.66 -3.02
C ASP A 39 0.91 -10.63 -2.02
N LYS A 40 2.14 -11.09 -2.29
CA LYS A 40 2.89 -11.98 -1.38
C LYS A 40 3.25 -11.30 -0.07
N VAL A 41 3.72 -10.05 -0.11
CA VAL A 41 4.02 -9.27 1.10
C VAL A 41 2.76 -9.05 1.94
N LEU A 42 1.63 -8.73 1.30
CA LEU A 42 0.34 -8.58 1.98
C LEU A 42 -0.12 -9.88 2.64
N SER A 43 0.01 -11.02 1.93
CA SER A 43 -0.35 -12.33 2.46
C SER A 43 0.54 -12.77 3.63
N ALA A 44 1.84 -12.46 3.59
CA ALA A 44 2.78 -12.75 4.67
C ALA A 44 2.49 -11.91 5.92
N MET A 45 2.06 -10.66 5.76
CA MET A 45 1.60 -9.82 6.87
C MET A 45 0.34 -10.36 7.55
N LEU A 46 -0.68 -10.73 6.77
CA LEU A 46 -1.92 -11.31 7.29
C LEU A 46 -1.68 -12.61 8.08
N LEU A 47 -0.77 -13.46 7.59
CA LEU A 47 -0.38 -14.69 8.29
C LEU A 47 0.45 -14.41 9.55
N GLY A 48 1.29 -13.37 9.54
CA GLY A 48 2.02 -12.92 10.72
C GLY A 48 1.10 -12.39 11.83
N GLU A 49 0.00 -11.73 11.45
CA GLU A 49 -0.98 -11.16 12.38
C GLU A 49 -1.73 -12.26 13.15
N GLN A 50 -2.11 -13.36 12.50
CA GLN A 50 -2.75 -14.52 13.16
C GLN A 50 -1.85 -15.21 14.20
N ALA A 51 -0.52 -15.11 14.05
CA ALA A 51 0.44 -15.69 15.00
C ALA A 51 0.74 -14.78 16.21
N VAL A 52 0.44 -13.47 16.11
CA VAL A 52 0.82 -12.47 17.12
C VAL A 52 -0.34 -12.07 18.04
N ILE A 53 -1.60 -12.38 17.69
CA ILE A 53 -2.77 -12.10 18.54
C ILE A 53 -2.82 -13.10 19.71
N SER A 54 -2.09 -12.80 20.78
CA SER A 54 -2.37 -13.31 22.13
C SER A 54 -3.55 -12.52 22.72
N PRO A 55 -4.52 -13.17 23.38
CA PRO A 55 -5.81 -12.56 23.75
C PRO A 55 -5.75 -11.61 24.97
N ASN A 56 -4.58 -11.09 25.35
CA ASN A 56 -4.43 -10.39 26.64
C ASN A 56 -3.59 -9.11 26.60
N ARG A 57 -3.55 -8.39 25.47
CA ARG A 57 -2.96 -7.05 25.42
C ARG A 57 -4.06 -6.01 25.34
N GLN A 58 -4.18 -5.24 26.41
CA GLN A 58 -4.97 -4.02 26.51
C GLN A 58 -4.74 -3.18 25.26
N GLN A 59 -5.78 -2.94 24.47
CA GLN A 59 -6.00 -1.83 23.53
C GLN A 59 -4.76 -1.01 23.12
N GLU A 60 -3.72 -1.68 22.62
CA GLU A 60 -2.59 -1.03 21.96
C GLU A 60 -3.06 -0.81 20.54
N GLU A 61 -3.67 0.36 20.29
CA GLU A 61 -3.72 1.10 19.02
C GLU A 61 -3.08 0.33 17.84
N ALA A 62 -3.80 -0.66 17.31
CA ALA A 62 -3.29 -1.64 16.37
C ALA A 62 -3.28 -1.06 14.94
N CYS A 63 -2.51 0.01 14.73
CA CYS A 63 -2.17 0.49 13.41
C CYS A 63 -0.88 -0.20 12.96
N LEU A 64 -0.99 -1.02 11.90
CA LEU A 64 0.13 -1.56 11.17
C LEU A 64 0.48 -0.61 10.02
N ILE A 65 1.69 -0.08 10.05
CA ILE A 65 2.24 0.76 8.97
C ILE A 65 3.39 -0.03 8.34
N ALA A 66 3.44 0.02 7.01
CA ALA A 66 4.47 -0.65 6.24
C ALA A 66 4.80 0.15 4.97
N GLY A 67 6.05 0.04 4.53
CA GLY A 67 6.50 0.70 3.30
C GLY A 67 6.96 2.14 3.50
N GLU A 68 7.25 2.55 4.74
CA GLU A 68 7.75 3.89 5.09
C GLU A 68 9.05 4.22 4.34
N SER A 69 9.93 3.24 4.16
CA SER A 69 11.17 3.40 3.39
C SER A 69 10.92 3.61 1.89
N ASN A 70 9.83 3.09 1.32
CA ASN A 70 9.49 3.29 -0.09
C ASN A 70 9.12 4.75 -0.37
N LEU A 71 8.57 5.43 0.63
CA LEU A 71 8.19 6.83 0.54
C LEU A 71 9.41 7.77 0.49
N MET A 72 10.56 7.34 1.03
CA MET A 72 11.84 8.06 0.95
C MET A 72 12.49 8.02 -0.43
N ALA A 73 12.10 7.06 -1.28
CA ALA A 73 12.70 6.89 -2.61
C ALA A 73 12.09 7.83 -3.67
N TYR A 74 11.08 8.64 -3.30
CA TYR A 74 10.44 9.59 -4.20
C TYR A 74 11.07 10.97 -4.08
N ASP A 75 11.56 11.50 -5.20
CA ASP A 75 12.19 12.83 -5.29
C ASP A 75 11.26 13.99 -4.87
N ASP A 76 9.94 13.79 -4.96
CA ASP A 76 8.92 14.78 -4.55
C ASP A 76 8.88 15.02 -3.03
N LEU A 77 9.51 14.15 -2.22
CA LEU A 77 9.63 14.28 -0.76
C LEU A 77 11.06 14.66 -0.34
N SER A 78 11.74 15.47 -1.14
CA SER A 78 13.17 15.80 -0.99
C SER A 78 13.49 16.73 0.20
N ASP A 79 12.48 17.28 0.87
CA ASP A 79 12.68 18.07 2.10
C ASP A 79 12.83 17.15 3.31
N ILE A 80 14.06 17.06 3.81
CA ILE A 80 14.44 16.30 5.01
C ILE A 80 13.57 16.67 6.22
N GLY A 81 13.15 17.94 6.34
CA GLY A 81 12.29 18.41 7.42
C GLY A 81 10.91 17.74 7.39
N GLN A 82 10.34 17.60 6.19
CA GLN A 82 9.02 17.00 5.98
C GLN A 82 9.06 15.48 6.15
N LEU A 83 10.09 14.82 5.60
CA LEU A 83 10.32 13.39 5.83
C LEU A 83 10.43 13.07 7.32
N ARG A 84 11.12 13.92 8.09
CA ARG A 84 11.22 13.76 9.54
C ARG A 84 9.86 13.91 10.23
N GLN A 85 9.06 14.89 9.84
CA GLN A 85 7.71 15.08 10.41
C GLN A 85 6.80 13.89 10.10
N LEU A 86 6.85 13.39 8.87
CA LEU A 86 6.10 12.21 8.45
C LEU A 86 6.49 10.96 9.26
N PHE A 87 7.79 10.73 9.45
CA PHE A 87 8.28 9.62 10.29
C PHE A 87 7.88 9.73 11.75
N VAL A 88 7.84 10.96 12.28
CA VAL A 88 7.35 11.20 13.65
C VAL A 88 5.86 10.84 13.72
N ALA A 89 5.06 11.20 12.72
CA ALA A 89 3.64 10.86 12.67
C ALA A 89 3.41 9.34 12.58
N PHE A 90 4.20 8.62 11.77
CA PHE A 90 4.15 7.15 11.71
C PHE A 90 4.52 6.48 13.04
N ASN A 91 5.54 7.01 13.73
CA ASN A 91 5.94 6.49 15.05
C ASN A 91 4.93 6.79 16.15
N GLN A 92 4.31 7.97 16.11
CA GLN A 92 3.36 8.38 17.13
C GLN A 92 2.00 7.68 16.99
N LYS A 93 1.70 7.04 15.85
CA LYS A 93 0.49 6.26 15.45
C LYS A 93 -0.85 6.98 15.60
N ARG A 94 -1.00 7.88 16.57
CA ARG A 94 -2.19 8.65 16.92
C ARG A 94 -2.67 9.56 15.79
N ASP A 95 -1.75 10.21 15.08
CA ASP A 95 -2.10 11.11 13.97
C ASP A 95 -2.63 10.30 12.77
N VAL A 96 -2.04 9.13 12.51
CA VAL A 96 -2.51 8.20 11.49
C VAL A 96 -3.86 7.61 11.89
N LEU A 97 -3.99 7.10 13.11
CA LEU A 97 -5.24 6.52 13.63
C LEU A 97 -6.38 7.51 13.59
N SER A 98 -6.19 8.74 14.05
CA SER A 98 -7.25 9.75 14.02
C SER A 98 -7.65 10.19 12.61
N LEU A 99 -6.77 10.04 11.61
CA LEU A 99 -7.14 10.18 10.20
C LEU A 99 -7.94 8.96 9.70
N LEU A 100 -7.51 7.75 10.05
CA LEU A 100 -8.19 6.51 9.68
C LEU A 100 -9.58 6.39 10.32
N ASP A 101 -9.74 6.81 11.57
CA ASP A 101 -11.02 6.80 12.29
C ASP A 101 -12.12 7.56 11.53
N LYS A 102 -11.76 8.70 10.91
CA LYS A 102 -12.69 9.48 10.07
C LYS A 102 -13.14 8.72 8.81
N CYS A 103 -12.34 7.75 8.37
CA CYS A 103 -12.62 6.97 7.17
C CYS A 103 -13.50 5.75 7.47
N THR A 104 -13.58 5.32 8.73
CA THR A 104 -14.37 4.15 9.15
C THR A 104 -15.87 4.38 8.97
N GLU A 105 -16.32 5.64 9.01
CA GLU A 105 -17.73 6.04 8.82
C GLU A 105 -18.09 6.29 7.34
N ALA A 106 -17.12 6.25 6.42
CA ALA A 106 -17.35 6.56 5.02
C ALA A 106 -17.82 5.33 4.23
N ASP A 107 -18.80 5.50 3.35
CA ASP A 107 -19.20 4.46 2.39
C ASP A 107 -18.22 4.42 1.21
N GLY A 108 -17.11 3.70 1.38
CA GLY A 108 -16.17 3.36 0.32
C GLY A 108 -14.84 4.11 0.37
N VAL A 109 -14.24 4.34 -0.80
CA VAL A 109 -12.88 4.89 -0.89
C VAL A 109 -12.87 6.37 -0.54
N THR A 110 -12.05 6.75 0.44
CA THR A 110 -11.80 8.14 0.82
C THR A 110 -10.40 8.56 0.41
N ILE A 111 -10.25 9.80 -0.07
CA ILE A 111 -8.98 10.35 -0.54
C ILE A 111 -8.75 11.69 0.14
N PHE A 112 -7.57 11.86 0.74
CA PHE A 112 -7.07 13.12 1.25
C PHE A 112 -5.84 13.52 0.47
N ILE A 113 -5.84 14.72 -0.10
CA ILE A 113 -4.70 15.25 -0.85
C ILE A 113 -4.06 16.39 -0.07
N GLY A 114 -2.86 16.13 0.47
CA GLY A 114 -2.08 17.10 1.21
C GLY A 114 -2.82 17.64 2.43
N ARG A 115 -3.09 18.94 2.39
CA ARG A 115 -3.73 19.71 3.48
C ARG A 115 -5.17 19.27 3.79
N GLU A 116 -5.82 18.55 2.88
CA GLU A 116 -7.17 18.00 3.12
C GLU A 116 -7.19 16.98 4.25
N SER A 117 -6.05 16.34 4.55
CA SER A 117 -5.91 15.43 5.69
C SER A 117 -6.17 16.11 7.03
N GLY A 118 -5.94 17.43 7.13
CA GLY A 118 -6.02 18.18 8.38
C GLY A 118 -4.83 17.98 9.32
N TYR A 119 -3.77 17.28 8.87
CA TYR A 119 -2.55 17.06 9.65
C TYR A 119 -1.34 17.57 8.88
N ALA A 120 -0.56 18.44 9.52
CA ALA A 120 0.65 19.03 8.92
C ALA A 120 1.66 17.97 8.47
N ALA A 121 1.72 16.81 9.14
CA ALA A 121 2.60 15.71 8.77
C ALA A 121 2.25 15.09 7.40
N PHE A 122 1.02 15.23 6.92
CA PHE A 122 0.56 14.71 5.63
C PHE A 122 0.34 15.80 4.58
N ASP A 123 0.75 17.05 4.85
CA ASP A 123 0.56 18.18 3.93
C ASP A 123 1.14 17.95 2.53
N GLU A 124 2.19 17.13 2.42
CA GLU A 124 2.87 16.77 1.17
C GLU A 124 2.61 15.33 0.71
N CYS A 125 1.73 14.62 1.41
CA CYS A 125 1.31 13.26 1.07
C CYS A 125 -0.14 13.25 0.58
N SER A 126 -0.50 12.17 -0.10
CA SER A 126 -1.88 11.78 -0.32
C SER A 126 -2.16 10.48 0.40
N VAL A 127 -3.33 10.41 1.01
CA VAL A 127 -3.79 9.24 1.76
C VAL A 127 -5.06 8.73 1.08
N ILE A 128 -5.01 7.50 0.59
CA ILE A 128 -6.18 6.80 0.04
C ILE A 128 -6.55 5.70 1.02
N THR A 129 -7.80 5.65 1.45
CA THR A 129 -8.29 4.67 2.41
C THR A 129 -9.57 4.01 1.91
N ALA A 130 -9.82 2.79 2.36
CA ALA A 130 -11.10 2.12 2.21
C ALA A 130 -11.41 1.32 3.49
N PRO A 131 -12.63 1.40 4.02
CA PRO A 131 -13.04 0.56 5.13
C PRO A 131 -13.17 -0.89 4.67
N TYR A 132 -12.88 -1.81 5.59
CA TYR A 132 -13.16 -3.24 5.43
C TYR A 132 -13.95 -3.74 6.63
N GLY A 133 -14.77 -4.76 6.43
CA GLY A 133 -15.69 -5.20 7.46
C GLY A 133 -16.48 -6.44 7.10
N VAL A 134 -17.38 -6.81 8.00
CA VAL A 134 -18.31 -7.92 7.81
C VAL A 134 -19.72 -7.35 7.80
N ASP A 135 -20.48 -7.74 6.78
CA ASP A 135 -21.84 -7.24 6.50
C ASP A 135 -21.87 -5.72 6.32
N GLU A 136 -22.60 -4.98 7.15
CA GLU A 136 -22.69 -3.51 7.11
C GLU A 136 -21.83 -2.83 8.19
N GLN A 137 -20.98 -3.60 8.89
CA GLN A 137 -20.16 -3.08 9.97
C GLN A 137 -18.69 -3.03 9.56
N ALA A 138 -18.15 -1.81 9.44
CA ALA A 138 -16.72 -1.59 9.27
C ALA A 138 -15.97 -2.04 10.53
N ILE A 139 -15.01 -2.95 10.35
CA ILE A 139 -14.15 -3.50 11.41
C ILE A 139 -12.81 -2.74 11.46
N GLY A 140 -12.40 -2.14 10.33
CA GLY A 140 -11.21 -1.33 10.25
C GLY A 140 -11.07 -0.64 8.90
N VAL A 141 -9.92 -0.01 8.70
CA VAL A 141 -9.58 0.74 7.48
C VAL A 141 -8.23 0.29 6.96
N ILE A 142 -8.14 0.10 5.65
CA ILE A 142 -6.87 -0.10 4.94
C ILE A 142 -6.58 1.14 4.08
N GLY A 143 -5.32 1.49 3.92
CA GLY A 143 -4.97 2.64 3.10
C GLY A 143 -3.53 2.65 2.60
N VAL A 144 -3.29 3.50 1.60
CA VAL A 144 -1.99 3.76 1.00
C VAL A 144 -1.65 5.23 1.18
N ILE A 145 -0.43 5.48 1.65
CA ILE A 145 0.14 6.82 1.78
C ILE A 145 1.23 6.97 0.71
N GLY A 146 1.12 8.02 -0.09
CA GLY A 146 2.04 8.29 -1.20
C GLY A 146 2.26 9.79 -1.42
N PRO A 147 3.12 10.18 -2.37
CA PRO A 147 3.27 11.58 -2.76
C PRO A 147 1.99 12.13 -3.40
N LYS A 148 1.81 13.45 -3.39
CA LYS A 148 0.69 14.14 -4.07
C LYS A 148 0.54 13.79 -5.55
N ARG A 149 1.64 13.42 -6.21
CA ARG A 149 1.66 13.05 -7.63
C ARG A 149 1.91 11.56 -7.77
N MET A 150 0.89 10.77 -7.52
CA MET A 150 0.91 9.32 -7.75
C MET A 150 -0.11 8.89 -8.81
N ARG A 151 -0.03 7.62 -9.24
CA ARG A 151 -0.96 7.02 -10.22
C ARG A 151 -2.30 6.69 -9.56
N TYR A 152 -3.15 7.70 -9.32
CA TYR A 152 -4.46 7.53 -8.69
C TYR A 152 -5.36 6.53 -9.42
N ASP A 153 -5.25 6.48 -10.75
CA ASP A 153 -5.93 5.53 -11.64
C ASP A 153 -5.64 4.06 -11.28
N GLN A 154 -4.51 3.78 -10.65
CA GLN A 154 -4.10 2.42 -10.26
C GLN A 154 -4.19 2.18 -8.76
N VAL A 155 -3.90 3.19 -7.94
CA VAL A 155 -3.93 3.04 -6.48
C VAL A 155 -5.36 2.93 -5.97
N ILE A 156 -6.31 3.71 -6.50
CA ILE A 156 -7.72 3.68 -6.05
C ILE A 156 -8.33 2.29 -6.21
N PRO A 157 -8.30 1.64 -7.41
CA PRO A 157 -8.87 0.30 -7.56
C PRO A 157 -8.14 -0.75 -6.72
N THR A 158 -6.83 -0.61 -6.55
CA THR A 158 -6.03 -1.54 -5.74
C THR A 158 -6.49 -1.53 -4.29
N VAL A 159 -6.65 -0.35 -3.69
CA VAL A 159 -7.11 -0.21 -2.29
C VAL A 159 -8.53 -0.74 -2.12
N ASP A 160 -9.45 -0.38 -3.04
CA ASP A 160 -10.84 -0.83 -3.01
C ASP A 160 -10.98 -2.36 -3.10
N ILE A 161 -10.30 -2.98 -4.07
CA ILE A 161 -10.34 -4.44 -4.25
C ILE A 161 -9.72 -5.13 -3.03
N THR A 162 -8.61 -4.61 -2.51
CA THR A 162 -7.95 -5.19 -1.33
C THR A 162 -8.85 -5.14 -0.10
N ALA A 163 -9.54 -4.02 0.14
CA ALA A 163 -10.51 -3.89 1.23
C ALA A 163 -11.69 -4.87 1.09
N LYS A 164 -12.19 -5.06 -0.14
CA LYS A 164 -13.25 -6.05 -0.44
C LYS A 164 -12.78 -7.48 -0.25
N LEU A 165 -11.56 -7.82 -0.67
CA LEU A 165 -10.97 -9.14 -0.47
C LEU A 165 -10.77 -9.45 1.02
N LEU A 166 -10.31 -8.46 1.80
CA LEU A 166 -10.14 -8.60 3.24
C LEU A 166 -11.51 -8.79 3.93
N SER A 167 -12.50 -7.98 3.57
CA SER A 167 -13.89 -8.15 4.02
C SER A 167 -14.44 -9.55 3.73
N ALA A 168 -14.17 -10.09 2.53
CA ALA A 168 -14.59 -11.44 2.15
C ALA A 168 -13.85 -12.54 2.94
N ALA A 169 -12.57 -12.33 3.26
CA ALA A 169 -11.78 -13.27 4.06
C ALA A 169 -12.22 -13.31 5.53
N LEU A 170 -12.69 -12.18 6.07
CA LEU A 170 -13.19 -12.06 7.45
C LEU A 170 -14.60 -12.62 7.64
N LYS A 171 -15.38 -12.76 6.57
CA LYS A 171 -16.75 -13.35 6.57
C LYS A 171 -16.82 -14.85 6.89
N LYS A 172 -15.72 -15.46 7.36
CA LYS A 172 -15.54 -16.92 7.44
C LYS A 172 -15.82 -17.49 8.83
#